data_AF-A0A3B0XX07-F1
#
_entry.id   AF-A0A3B0XX07-F1
#
_cell.length_a   1.000
_cell.length_b   1.000
_cell.length_c   1.000
_cell.angle_alpha   90.00
_cell.angle_beta   90.00
_cell.angle_gamma   90.00
#
_symmetry.space_group_name_H-M   'P 1'
#
loop_
_entity.id
_entity.type
_entity.pdbx_description
1 polymer ?
#
loop_
_entity_poly.entity_id
_entity_poly.type
_entity_poly.pdbx_seq_one_letter_code
_entity_poly.pdbx_strand_id
1 'polypeptide(L)'
;MAELELHTQPCTSGSDGAGALQTKQVKQHIADLPPFDMDGRIDGLSDLLTNANQTGLALNTRVDLLDLVDPQVHDLISGYQEKVNHYAFPLSERSHARYLKMQALLSHTASAYKRLIIDLLEECDEETLQVRLRVPVMQCINYITQQALQAYAVYQEAPSFIWEDLHHLYAYAEKKQLATDVVEHLSDLSVSGAYARTLLLAISNPGHLLQGEIYQTYEKLGKWGLAVRLEHPEELPPGPLDELMLDHFYCDLAGSSPPDFFMKGRSTLPLSPRRLNLNEVLNIINSRMKDLAVESRRSLKLRAEWDLLLRLRQAWEKRPVRKSTRKPECGVTIKAIVSLSSSHYFFSGYLPFEPEKAEAHLHGDGFEQPQALSLISTESSPWLEGDTETKLESGILKPRSYSFDVEQNEDDVWKKSHSTARHQESRIEKGVEDRMLETIYEFNLVNTSRGGEGLETLPGSKVQLRVGELLALFPHGDEEGDEPALHIVRWIQADTDLTLHMGVHQIEGEPEPLAVRALDSEAVFKDYVRAFLLENNEQTSIIVPAGQFECGVTLVTNDSESLRLFKLEAFLENTRAFSRFKCKQIELNQQATENIVKSLKTLLGQERG
;
A
#
# COMPACT_ATOMS: atom_id res chain seq x y z
N MET A 1 -5.65 25.90 35.95
CA MET A 1 -5.30 24.50 36.30
C MET A 1 -6.42 23.50 35.96
N ALA A 2 -7.71 23.81 36.15
CA ALA A 2 -8.82 22.86 35.89
C ALA A 2 -9.40 22.86 34.46
N GLU A 3 -8.79 23.52 33.47
CA GLU A 3 -9.43 23.74 32.15
C GLU A 3 -8.84 22.91 31.00
N LEU A 4 -7.65 22.31 31.16
CA LEU A 4 -7.00 21.51 30.12
C LEU A 4 -6.24 20.36 30.79
N GLU A 5 -6.84 19.18 30.82
CA GLU A 5 -6.20 17.96 31.34
C GLU A 5 -5.44 17.28 30.19
N LEU A 6 -4.11 17.41 30.23
CA LEU A 6 -3.22 16.74 29.28
C LEU A 6 -2.50 15.61 29.99
N HIS A 7 -2.59 14.40 29.43
CA HIS A 7 -1.86 13.24 29.92
C HIS A 7 -0.35 13.48 29.78
N THR A 8 0.29 13.85 30.89
CA THR A 8 1.74 14.03 31.01
C THR A 8 2.23 13.34 32.28
N GLN A 9 3.39 12.68 32.22
CA GLN A 9 4.00 12.10 33.43
C GLN A 9 4.38 13.23 34.41
N PRO A 10 4.19 13.09 35.73
CA PRO A 10 4.55 14.14 36.68
C PRO A 10 6.07 14.39 36.70
N CYS A 11 6.49 15.67 36.82
CA CYS A 11 7.90 16.01 37.03
C CYS A 11 8.37 15.48 38.39
N THR A 12 9.58 14.93 38.45
CA THR A 12 10.20 14.56 39.72
C THR A 12 10.75 15.81 40.39
N SER A 13 9.91 16.49 41.18
CA SER A 13 10.37 17.57 42.07
C SER A 13 11.12 16.96 43.26
N GLY A 14 12.40 16.69 43.10
CA GLY A 14 13.22 16.10 44.17
C GLY A 14 14.71 16.31 43.97
N SER A 15 15.26 17.23 44.79
CA SER A 15 16.68 17.47 45.09
C SER A 15 17.47 18.40 44.15
N ASP A 16 18.17 19.34 44.77
CA ASP A 16 19.24 20.23 44.27
C ASP A 16 20.44 19.45 43.66
N GLY A 17 20.23 18.58 42.69
CA GLY A 17 21.34 17.77 42.19
C GLY A 17 21.08 16.96 40.93
N ALA A 18 21.08 17.62 39.76
CA ALA A 18 21.66 17.11 38.51
C ALA A 18 21.55 18.25 37.47
N GLY A 19 22.66 18.59 36.81
CA GLY A 19 22.79 19.81 36.01
C GLY A 19 21.61 20.05 35.06
N ALA A 20 20.99 21.24 35.18
CA ALA A 20 19.99 21.71 34.23
C ALA A 20 20.49 21.43 32.80
N LEU A 21 19.74 20.64 32.02
CA LEU A 21 20.03 20.36 30.62
C LEU A 21 20.29 21.68 29.90
N GLN A 22 21.57 21.99 29.64
CA GLN A 22 21.94 23.23 28.98
C GLN A 22 21.80 23.06 27.47
N THR A 23 21.34 24.10 26.77
CA THR A 23 21.19 24.12 25.31
C THR A 23 22.46 23.66 24.57
N LYS A 24 23.65 23.95 25.12
CA LYS A 24 24.94 23.46 24.57
C LYS A 24 25.09 21.95 24.65
N GLN A 25 24.69 21.33 25.76
CA GLN A 25 24.75 19.88 25.95
C GLN A 25 23.77 19.18 25.02
N VAL A 26 22.57 19.75 24.84
CA VAL A 26 21.57 19.25 23.86
C VAL A 26 22.14 19.29 22.44
N LYS A 27 22.73 20.42 22.02
CA LYS A 27 23.38 20.54 20.70
C LYS A 27 24.48 19.52 20.49
N GLN A 28 25.31 19.31 21.51
CA GLN A 28 26.38 18.31 21.44
C GLN A 28 25.81 16.89 21.37
N HIS A 29 24.80 16.57 22.18
CA HIS A 29 24.16 15.26 22.15
C HIS A 29 23.54 14.96 20.79
N ILE A 30 22.87 15.94 20.17
CA ILE A 30 22.32 15.81 18.80
C ILE A 30 23.44 15.59 17.77
N ALA A 31 24.56 16.31 17.90
CA ALA A 31 25.71 16.17 17.00
C ALA A 31 26.42 14.80 17.14
N ASP A 32 26.36 14.21 18.32
CA ASP A 32 26.95 12.89 18.63
C ASP A 32 26.04 11.72 18.17
N LEU A 33 24.80 11.99 17.72
CA LEU A 33 23.91 10.95 17.21
C LEU A 33 24.43 10.34 15.90
N PRO A 34 24.28 9.02 15.70
CA PRO A 34 24.81 8.34 14.52
C PRO A 34 24.07 8.76 13.24
N PRO A 35 24.73 9.39 12.24
CA PRO A 35 24.04 10.05 11.12
C PRO A 35 23.28 9.09 10.18
N PHE A 36 23.72 7.82 10.08
CA PHE A 36 23.15 6.81 9.18
C PHE A 36 22.37 5.70 9.89
N ASP A 37 22.31 5.73 11.23
CA ASP A 37 21.56 4.76 12.01
C ASP A 37 20.26 5.37 12.52
N MET A 38 19.17 5.05 11.82
CA MET A 38 17.83 5.50 12.20
C MET A 38 17.41 4.98 13.57
N ASP A 39 17.71 3.73 13.90
CA ASP A 39 17.25 3.11 15.14
C ASP A 39 17.98 3.77 16.33
N GLY A 40 19.30 3.95 16.22
CA GLY A 40 20.09 4.67 17.23
C GLY A 40 19.73 6.16 17.38
N ARG A 41 19.36 6.85 16.30
CA ARG A 41 18.86 8.24 16.37
C ARG A 41 17.52 8.34 17.08
N ILE A 42 16.60 7.41 16.81
CA ILE A 42 15.29 7.35 17.47
C ILE A 42 15.48 7.13 18.98
N ASP A 43 16.32 6.17 19.36
CA ASP A 43 16.59 5.86 20.77
C ASP A 43 17.23 7.07 21.48
N GLY A 44 18.29 7.67 20.91
CA GLY A 44 18.97 8.80 21.53
C GLY A 44 18.10 10.06 21.70
N LEU A 45 17.24 10.38 20.71
CA LEU A 45 16.29 11.49 20.86
C LEU A 45 15.18 11.17 21.86
N SER A 46 14.72 9.91 21.92
CA SER A 46 13.70 9.48 22.88
C SER A 46 14.21 9.59 24.32
N ASP A 47 15.46 9.19 24.57
CA ASP A 47 16.11 9.31 25.88
C ASP A 47 16.25 10.78 26.29
N LEU A 48 16.69 11.64 25.36
CA LEU A 48 16.82 13.08 25.60
C LEU A 48 15.47 13.72 25.95
N LEU A 49 14.42 13.42 25.18
CA LEU A 49 13.08 13.97 25.43
C LEU A 49 12.47 13.42 26.72
N THR A 50 12.68 12.13 27.02
CA THR A 50 12.21 11.54 28.28
C THR A 50 12.81 12.25 29.49
N ASN A 51 14.13 12.47 29.48
CA ASN A 51 14.82 13.20 30.54
C ASN A 51 14.31 14.66 30.65
N ALA A 52 14.16 15.36 29.51
CA ALA A 52 13.67 16.73 29.47
C ALA A 52 12.19 16.88 29.92
N ASN A 53 11.37 15.84 29.75
CA ASN A 53 9.97 15.83 30.16
C ASN A 53 9.77 15.58 31.66
N GLN A 54 10.71 14.89 32.30
CA GLN A 54 10.70 14.59 33.73
C GLN A 54 11.44 15.65 34.57
N THR A 55 12.33 16.43 33.94
CA THR A 55 13.07 17.51 34.58
C THR A 55 12.28 18.82 34.58
N GLY A 56 12.29 19.54 35.71
CA GLY A 56 11.78 20.91 35.80
C GLY A 56 12.69 21.88 35.06
N LEU A 57 12.35 22.20 33.81
CA LEU A 57 13.08 23.17 32.97
C LEU A 57 12.36 24.52 32.98
N ALA A 58 13.13 25.61 32.95
CA ALA A 58 12.58 26.94 32.73
C ALA A 58 11.98 27.06 31.33
N LEU A 59 10.90 27.86 31.19
CA LEU A 59 10.13 28.01 29.96
C LEU A 59 11.00 28.25 28.70
N ASN A 60 11.90 29.24 28.74
CA ASN A 60 12.74 29.56 27.58
C ASN A 60 13.74 28.45 27.23
N THR A 61 14.25 27.73 28.23
CA THR A 61 15.12 26.57 28.01
C THR A 61 14.36 25.43 27.31
N ARG A 62 13.08 25.24 27.64
CA ARG A 62 12.23 24.23 26.99
C ARG A 62 11.96 24.60 25.53
N VAL A 63 11.70 25.87 25.24
CA VAL A 63 11.53 26.38 23.87
C VAL A 63 12.81 26.15 23.06
N ASP A 64 13.96 26.59 23.57
CA ASP A 64 15.26 26.42 22.91
C ASP A 64 15.59 24.93 22.64
N LEU A 65 15.19 24.03 23.54
CA LEU A 65 15.37 22.59 23.35
C LEU A 65 14.49 22.07 22.21
N LEU A 66 13.20 22.42 22.21
CA LEU A 66 12.27 21.98 21.18
C LEU A 66 12.67 22.49 19.79
N ASP A 67 13.12 23.74 19.68
CA ASP A 67 13.61 24.31 18.40
C ASP A 67 14.80 23.53 17.81
N LEU A 68 15.59 22.86 18.65
CA LEU A 68 16.71 22.01 18.20
C LEU A 68 16.29 20.58 17.84
N VAL A 69 15.31 20.04 18.56
CA VAL A 69 14.88 18.65 18.41
C VAL A 69 13.85 18.49 17.29
N ASP A 70 12.97 19.47 17.10
CA ASP A 70 11.85 19.43 16.15
C ASP A 70 12.30 19.09 14.70
N PRO A 71 13.33 19.75 14.12
CA PRO A 71 13.83 19.37 12.78
C PRO A 71 14.37 17.94 12.72
N GLN A 72 15.03 17.47 13.80
CA GLN A 72 15.60 16.12 13.85
C GLN A 72 14.50 15.05 13.86
N VAL A 73 13.41 15.29 14.58
CA VAL A 73 12.26 14.39 14.60
C VAL A 73 11.57 14.40 13.23
N HIS A 74 11.42 15.57 12.59
CA HIS A 74 10.86 15.66 11.24
C HIS A 74 11.67 14.86 10.21
N ASP A 75 13.00 14.95 10.22
CA ASP A 75 13.86 14.15 9.34
C ASP A 75 13.65 12.64 9.55
N LEU A 76 13.53 12.20 10.80
CA LEU A 76 13.28 10.79 11.13
C LEU A 76 11.89 10.32 10.69
N ILE A 77 10.86 11.17 10.83
CA ILE A 77 9.52 10.88 10.34
C ILE A 77 9.57 10.65 8.83
N SER A 78 10.16 11.58 8.05
CA SER A 78 10.26 11.45 6.59
C SER A 78 11.02 10.19 6.18
N GLY A 79 12.16 9.90 6.81
CA GLY A 79 12.92 8.70 6.54
C GLY A 79 12.18 7.40 6.89
N TYR A 80 11.35 7.41 7.95
CA TYR A 80 10.54 6.27 8.35
C TYR A 80 9.39 6.02 7.38
N GLN A 81 8.68 7.08 6.95
CA GLN A 81 7.59 6.99 5.98
C GLN A 81 8.04 6.32 4.68
N GLU A 82 9.22 6.68 4.17
CA GLU A 82 9.79 6.07 2.96
C GLU A 82 10.05 4.57 3.14
N LYS A 83 10.51 4.13 4.31
CA LYS A 83 10.73 2.70 4.59
C LYS A 83 9.42 1.91 4.69
N VAL A 84 8.38 2.47 5.33
CA VAL A 84 7.08 1.80 5.52
C VAL A 84 6.40 1.49 4.19
N ASN A 85 6.61 2.32 3.16
CA ASN A 85 6.09 2.10 1.80
C ASN A 85 6.53 0.77 1.17
N HIS A 86 7.58 0.14 1.72
CA HIS A 86 8.17 -1.12 1.25
C HIS A 86 8.05 -2.27 2.25
N TYR A 87 7.32 -2.09 3.36
CA TYR A 87 7.11 -3.17 4.32
C TYR A 87 6.25 -4.30 3.73
N ALA A 88 6.54 -5.53 4.13
CA ALA A 88 5.62 -6.64 3.97
C ALA A 88 4.75 -6.77 5.22
N PHE A 89 3.52 -7.29 5.05
CA PHE A 89 2.60 -7.55 6.16
C PHE A 89 2.26 -9.04 6.23
N PRO A 90 2.21 -9.67 7.42
CA PRO A 90 2.45 -9.09 8.74
C PRO A 90 3.87 -8.53 8.88
N LEU A 91 4.03 -7.54 9.77
CA LEU A 91 5.34 -6.93 9.97
C LEU A 91 6.33 -7.96 10.50
N SER A 92 7.57 -7.90 10.03
CA SER A 92 8.67 -8.62 10.69
C SER A 92 8.89 -8.08 12.11
N GLU A 93 9.43 -8.91 13.01
CA GLU A 93 9.78 -8.49 14.38
C GLU A 93 10.62 -7.21 14.39
N ARG A 94 11.59 -7.10 13.49
CA ARG A 94 12.45 -5.92 13.36
C ARG A 94 11.67 -4.68 12.92
N SER A 95 10.79 -4.80 11.93
CA SER A 95 9.96 -3.69 11.45
C SER A 95 8.96 -3.25 12.52
N HIS A 96 8.38 -4.20 13.25
CA HIS A 96 7.46 -3.91 14.36
C HIS A 96 8.17 -3.24 15.53
N ALA A 97 9.35 -3.72 15.93
CA ALA A 97 10.16 -3.06 16.96
C ALA A 97 10.49 -1.60 16.60
N ARG A 98 10.84 -1.34 15.34
CA ARG A 98 11.07 0.03 14.85
C ARG A 98 9.80 0.88 14.89
N TYR A 99 8.65 0.31 14.51
CA TYR A 99 7.37 1.00 14.62
C TYR A 99 7.08 1.42 16.07
N LEU A 100 7.27 0.52 17.04
CA LEU A 100 7.08 0.83 18.46
C LEU A 100 8.03 1.94 18.95
N LYS A 101 9.31 1.91 18.54
CA LYS A 101 10.27 2.99 18.83
C LYS A 101 9.84 4.33 18.24
N MET A 102 9.35 4.35 17.01
CA MET A 102 8.83 5.57 16.38
C MET A 102 7.59 6.09 17.12
N GLN A 103 6.67 5.22 17.52
CA GLN A 103 5.50 5.60 18.32
C GLN A 103 5.91 6.23 19.67
N ALA A 104 6.93 5.67 20.33
CA ALA A 104 7.48 6.22 21.57
C ALA A 104 8.10 7.61 21.36
N LEU A 105 8.97 7.78 20.35
CA LEU A 105 9.58 9.08 20.03
C LEU A 105 8.51 10.17 19.80
N LEU A 106 7.49 9.86 19.00
CA LEU A 106 6.39 10.78 18.74
C LEU A 106 5.59 11.09 20.01
N SER A 107 5.38 10.10 20.88
CA SER A 107 4.72 10.30 22.18
C SER A 107 5.51 11.22 23.10
N HIS A 108 6.83 11.02 23.18
CA HIS A 108 7.73 11.85 23.99
C HIS A 108 7.81 13.29 23.44
N THR A 109 7.80 13.44 22.11
CA THR A 109 7.78 14.76 21.46
C THR A 109 6.46 15.49 21.73
N ALA A 110 5.31 14.82 21.53
CA ALA A 110 4.00 15.38 21.87
C ALA A 110 3.93 15.76 23.37
N SER A 111 4.43 14.91 24.26
CA SER A 111 4.49 15.19 25.70
C SER A 111 5.32 16.43 26.05
N ALA A 112 6.39 16.68 25.30
CA ALA A 112 7.22 17.87 25.49
C ALA A 112 6.46 19.16 25.12
N TYR A 113 5.67 19.14 24.04
CA TYR A 113 4.79 20.25 23.66
C TYR A 113 3.62 20.42 24.64
N LYS A 114 3.01 19.33 25.14
CA LYS A 114 2.00 19.39 26.20
C LYS A 114 2.55 20.08 27.45
N ARG A 115 3.79 19.76 27.85
CA ARG A 115 4.44 20.41 28.98
C ARG A 115 4.67 21.90 28.71
N LEU A 116 5.18 22.25 27.52
CA LEU A 116 5.34 23.65 27.14
C LEU A 116 4.02 24.43 27.22
N ILE A 117 2.91 23.82 26.80
CA ILE A 117 1.56 24.41 26.94
C ILE A 117 1.22 24.64 28.41
N ILE A 118 1.45 23.65 29.28
CA ILE A 118 1.20 23.77 30.73
C ILE A 118 2.07 24.90 31.33
N ASP A 119 3.37 24.92 31.04
CA ASP A 119 4.31 25.92 31.55
C ASP A 119 3.87 27.34 31.10
N LEU A 120 3.42 27.51 29.85
CA LEU A 120 2.87 28.77 29.36
C LEU A 120 1.60 29.20 30.09
N LEU A 121 0.72 28.26 30.42
CA LEU A 121 -0.52 28.51 31.16
C LEU A 121 -0.27 28.91 32.62
N GLU A 122 0.84 28.48 33.21
CA GLU A 122 1.22 28.81 34.58
C GLU A 122 2.01 30.11 34.68
N GLU A 123 2.90 30.40 33.73
CA GLU A 123 3.85 31.51 33.82
C GLU A 123 3.42 32.80 33.08
N CYS A 124 2.53 32.72 32.08
CA CYS A 124 2.15 33.87 31.24
C CYS A 124 0.79 34.49 31.63
N ASP A 125 0.68 35.81 31.44
CA ASP A 125 -0.59 36.54 31.45
C ASP A 125 -1.43 36.24 30.20
N GLU A 126 -2.75 36.54 30.23
CA GLU A 126 -3.66 36.17 29.13
C GLU A 126 -3.30 36.77 27.77
N GLU A 127 -2.78 38.01 27.72
CA GLU A 127 -2.46 38.69 26.45
C GLU A 127 -1.24 38.06 25.79
N THR A 128 -0.17 37.82 26.58
CA THR A 128 1.03 37.11 26.11
C THR A 128 0.73 35.66 25.75
N LEU A 129 -0.12 34.99 26.54
CA LEU A 129 -0.49 33.59 26.33
C LEU A 129 -1.18 33.38 24.98
N GLN A 130 -2.14 34.23 24.61
CA GLN A 130 -2.88 34.13 23.34
C GLN A 130 -1.94 34.11 22.13
N VAL A 131 -0.86 34.90 22.15
CA VAL A 131 0.12 34.95 21.05
C VAL A 131 1.04 33.72 21.07
N ARG A 132 1.54 33.32 22.24
CA ARG A 132 2.56 32.26 22.36
C ARG A 132 2.00 30.84 22.29
N LEU A 133 0.70 30.65 22.52
CA LEU A 133 0.09 29.33 22.65
C LEU A 133 -0.23 28.66 21.30
N ARG A 134 -0.41 29.44 20.24
CA ARG A 134 -0.82 28.96 18.90
C ARG A 134 0.11 27.87 18.35
N VAL A 135 1.42 28.15 18.33
CA VAL A 135 2.43 27.25 17.76
C VAL A 135 2.56 25.95 18.57
N PRO A 136 2.73 25.98 19.92
CA PRO A 136 2.80 24.76 20.72
C PRO A 136 1.57 23.86 20.60
N VAL A 137 0.36 24.42 20.60
CA VAL A 137 -0.89 23.64 20.44
C VAL A 137 -0.93 22.96 19.08
N MET A 138 -0.63 23.70 18.01
CA MET A 138 -0.64 23.16 16.66
C MET A 138 0.43 22.09 16.47
N GLN A 139 1.65 22.28 16.99
CA GLN A 139 2.69 21.26 16.93
C GLN A 139 2.33 20.02 17.73
N CYS A 140 1.73 20.17 18.91
CA CYS A 140 1.22 19.05 19.67
C CYS A 140 0.20 18.22 18.87
N ILE A 141 -0.77 18.89 18.24
CA ILE A 141 -1.75 18.23 17.35
C ILE A 141 -1.05 17.53 16.18
N ASN A 142 -0.07 18.17 15.55
CA ASN A 142 0.67 17.59 14.43
C ASN A 142 1.42 16.30 14.84
N TYR A 143 2.11 16.29 15.98
CA TYR A 143 2.82 15.10 16.45
C TYR A 143 1.87 13.97 16.86
N ILE A 144 0.77 14.29 17.54
CA ILE A 144 -0.27 13.29 17.86
C ILE A 144 -0.90 12.75 16.56
N THR A 145 -1.09 13.60 15.55
CA THR A 145 -1.56 13.18 14.22
C THR A 145 -0.55 12.29 13.52
N GLN A 146 0.75 12.54 13.67
CA GLN A 146 1.79 11.65 13.15
C GLN A 146 1.70 10.27 13.81
N GLN A 147 1.42 10.17 15.12
CA GLN A 147 1.23 8.86 15.77
C GLN A 147 0.09 8.07 15.12
N ALA A 148 -1.07 8.71 14.92
CA ALA A 148 -2.20 8.11 14.24
C ALA A 148 -1.86 7.71 12.80
N LEU A 149 -1.21 8.60 12.03
CA LEU A 149 -0.78 8.34 10.66
C LEU A 149 0.15 7.13 10.56
N GLN A 150 1.13 7.01 11.46
CA GLN A 150 2.06 5.88 11.44
C GLN A 150 1.39 4.57 11.86
N ALA A 151 0.41 4.60 12.77
CA ALA A 151 -0.39 3.41 13.12
C ALA A 151 -1.21 2.94 11.91
N TYR A 152 -1.89 3.87 11.25
CA TYR A 152 -2.67 3.60 10.04
C TYR A 152 -1.82 3.09 8.88
N ALA A 153 -0.57 3.58 8.73
CA ALA A 153 0.34 3.12 7.68
C ALA A 153 0.79 1.67 7.83
N VAL A 154 0.66 1.10 9.03
CA VAL A 154 0.88 -0.33 9.28
C VAL A 154 -0.42 -1.10 9.52
N TYR A 155 -1.55 -0.54 9.09
CA TYR A 155 -2.90 -1.08 9.23
C TYR A 155 -3.38 -1.28 10.67
N GLN A 156 -2.74 -0.67 11.68
CA GLN A 156 -3.21 -0.69 13.06
C GLN A 156 -4.19 0.46 13.34
N GLU A 157 -5.08 0.25 14.29
CA GLU A 157 -5.90 1.34 14.83
C GLU A 157 -5.06 2.31 15.67
N ALA A 158 -5.43 3.59 15.63
CA ALA A 158 -4.82 4.58 16.49
C ALA A 158 -5.26 4.35 17.95
N PRO A 159 -4.34 4.32 18.93
CA PRO A 159 -4.70 4.21 20.34
C PRO A 159 -5.72 5.26 20.80
N SER A 160 -6.65 4.88 21.69
CA SER A 160 -7.74 5.75 22.13
C SER A 160 -7.29 7.04 22.82
N PHE A 161 -6.18 7.01 23.58
CA PHE A 161 -5.66 8.19 24.28
C PHE A 161 -5.28 9.34 23.32
N ILE A 162 -4.90 9.02 22.07
CA ILE A 162 -4.56 10.02 21.04
C ILE A 162 -5.77 10.92 20.77
N TRP A 163 -6.98 10.33 20.69
CA TRP A 163 -8.19 11.08 20.41
C TRP A 163 -8.62 11.96 21.55
N GLU A 164 -8.50 11.48 22.78
CA GLU A 164 -8.77 12.28 23.98
C GLU A 164 -7.90 13.55 24.00
N ASP A 165 -6.59 13.42 23.79
CA ASP A 165 -5.69 14.57 23.74
C ASP A 165 -6.02 15.54 22.59
N LEU A 166 -6.30 15.03 21.39
CA LEU A 166 -6.68 15.86 20.24
C LEU A 166 -7.96 16.65 20.51
N HIS A 167 -8.97 15.99 21.07
CA HIS A 167 -10.27 16.58 21.40
C HIS A 167 -10.13 17.66 22.46
N HIS A 168 -9.36 17.41 23.53
CA HIS A 168 -9.09 18.39 24.57
C HIS A 168 -8.31 19.61 24.06
N LEU A 169 -7.27 19.40 23.25
CA LEU A 169 -6.49 20.49 22.65
C LEU A 169 -7.35 21.37 21.73
N TYR A 170 -8.19 20.74 20.89
CA TYR A 170 -9.09 21.48 20.01
C TYR A 170 -10.18 22.22 20.80
N ALA A 171 -10.85 21.56 21.74
CA ALA A 171 -11.87 22.16 22.59
C ALA A 171 -11.34 23.37 23.36
N TYR A 172 -10.11 23.28 23.86
CA TYR A 172 -9.43 24.38 24.53
C TYR A 172 -9.13 25.54 23.57
N ALA A 173 -8.60 25.25 22.38
CA ALA A 173 -8.33 26.26 21.36
C ALA A 173 -9.62 26.96 20.88
N GLU A 174 -10.72 26.21 20.74
CA GLU A 174 -12.03 26.74 20.39
C GLU A 174 -12.55 27.68 21.49
N LYS A 175 -12.48 27.26 22.76
CA LYS A 175 -12.87 28.09 23.92
C LYS A 175 -12.08 29.39 24.01
N LYS A 176 -10.79 29.37 23.69
CA LYS A 176 -9.90 30.55 23.71
C LYS A 176 -9.92 31.37 22.42
N GLN A 177 -10.76 30.99 21.43
CA GLN A 177 -10.87 31.64 20.12
C GLN A 177 -9.57 31.60 19.29
N LEU A 178 -8.70 30.63 19.56
CA LEU A 178 -7.44 30.39 18.87
C LEU A 178 -7.57 29.39 17.72
N ALA A 179 -8.70 28.69 17.62
CA ALA A 179 -8.88 27.60 16.68
C ALA A 179 -8.72 28.03 15.22
N THR A 180 -9.21 29.21 14.85
CA THR A 180 -9.24 29.71 13.47
C THR A 180 -8.07 30.63 13.12
N ASP A 181 -7.23 31.00 14.08
CA ASP A 181 -6.12 31.90 13.86
C ASP A 181 -5.05 31.23 12.98
N VAL A 182 -4.72 31.90 11.88
CA VAL A 182 -3.75 31.41 10.89
C VAL A 182 -2.32 31.70 11.36
N VAL A 183 -1.42 30.74 11.17
CA VAL A 183 0.01 30.90 11.45
C VAL A 183 0.79 31.03 10.13
N GLU A 184 1.17 32.26 9.78
CA GLU A 184 1.77 32.61 8.46
C GLU A 184 3.02 31.80 8.11
N HIS A 185 3.89 31.48 9.09
CA HIS A 185 5.13 30.72 8.84
C HIS A 185 4.94 29.20 8.79
N LEU A 186 3.73 28.70 9.00
CA LEU A 186 3.38 27.28 8.97
C LEU A 186 2.32 27.01 7.89
N SER A 187 2.54 27.53 6.67
CA SER A 187 1.70 27.28 5.48
C SER A 187 0.25 27.76 5.62
N ASP A 188 0.02 28.86 6.33
CA ASP A 188 -1.31 29.40 6.63
C ASP A 188 -2.27 28.39 7.29
N LEU A 189 -1.72 27.43 8.05
CA LEU A 189 -2.50 26.46 8.82
C LEU A 189 -3.02 27.11 10.12
N SER A 190 -4.19 26.67 10.55
CA SER A 190 -4.79 26.97 11.85
C SER A 190 -4.92 25.70 12.69
N VAL A 191 -5.15 25.85 13.99
CA VAL A 191 -5.41 24.71 14.89
C VAL A 191 -6.62 23.90 14.41
N SER A 192 -7.66 24.57 13.92
CA SER A 192 -8.85 23.95 13.32
C SER A 192 -8.49 23.18 12.05
N GLY A 193 -7.67 23.75 11.17
CA GLY A 193 -7.20 23.06 9.96
C GLY A 193 -6.35 21.82 10.27
N ALA A 194 -5.45 21.91 11.25
CA ALA A 194 -4.62 20.79 11.69
C ALA A 194 -5.47 19.66 12.30
N TYR A 195 -6.41 20.00 13.18
CA TYR A 195 -7.34 19.05 13.78
C TYR A 195 -8.26 18.42 12.72
N ALA A 196 -8.86 19.22 11.83
CA ALA A 196 -9.71 18.73 10.74
C ALA A 196 -8.96 17.77 9.79
N ARG A 197 -7.68 18.03 9.52
CA ARG A 197 -6.80 17.12 8.76
C ARG A 197 -6.74 15.74 9.42
N THR A 198 -6.62 15.68 10.74
CA THR A 198 -6.57 14.43 11.53
C THR A 198 -7.91 13.71 11.49
N LEU A 199 -9.02 14.44 11.60
CA LEU A 199 -10.36 13.86 11.50
C LEU A 199 -10.59 13.24 10.12
N LEU A 200 -10.27 13.97 9.04
CA LEU A 200 -10.37 13.47 7.65
C LEU A 200 -9.52 12.22 7.43
N LEU A 201 -8.32 12.17 8.01
CA LEU A 201 -7.45 11.02 7.94
C LEU A 201 -8.11 9.79 8.58
N ALA A 202 -8.71 9.94 9.76
CA ALA A 202 -9.38 8.84 10.46
C ALA A 202 -10.61 8.31 9.70
N ILE A 203 -11.41 9.20 9.10
CA ILE A 203 -12.59 8.80 8.31
C ILE A 203 -12.25 8.39 6.87
N SER A 204 -10.98 8.38 6.47
CA SER A 204 -10.54 7.92 5.13
C SER A 204 -10.60 6.41 4.93
N ASN A 205 -10.98 5.65 5.98
CA ASN A 205 -10.90 4.20 6.07
C ASN A 205 -9.49 3.66 5.74
N PRO A 206 -8.48 3.94 6.59
CA PRO A 206 -7.08 3.61 6.29
C PRO A 206 -6.82 2.15 5.90
N GLY A 207 -7.55 1.21 6.50
CA GLY A 207 -7.46 -0.22 6.17
C GLY A 207 -7.82 -0.57 4.72
N HIS A 208 -8.54 0.30 4.01
CA HIS A 208 -8.93 0.11 2.61
C HIS A 208 -7.96 0.77 1.61
N LEU A 209 -7.01 1.57 2.09
CA LEU A 209 -6.05 2.24 1.23
C LEU A 209 -4.95 1.25 0.81
N LEU A 210 -4.45 1.38 -0.42
CA LEU A 210 -3.29 0.62 -0.84
C LEU A 210 -2.05 1.10 -0.06
N GLN A 211 -1.05 0.24 0.05
CA GLN A 211 0.18 0.58 0.75
C GLN A 211 0.79 1.90 0.24
N GLY A 212 1.10 2.81 1.17
CA GLY A 212 1.64 4.14 0.89
C GLY A 212 0.63 5.19 0.44
N GLU A 213 -0.61 4.83 0.11
CA GLU A 213 -1.65 5.81 -0.23
C GLU A 213 -2.09 6.65 0.97
N ILE A 214 -1.90 6.16 2.20
CA ILE A 214 -2.18 6.93 3.42
C ILE A 214 -1.31 8.19 3.50
N TYR A 215 -0.05 8.14 3.08
CA TYR A 215 0.84 9.30 3.07
C TYR A 215 0.48 10.28 1.96
N GLN A 216 0.12 9.77 0.77
CA GLN A 216 -0.41 10.60 -0.33
C GLN A 216 -1.70 11.30 0.07
N THR A 217 -2.57 10.59 0.81
CA THR A 217 -3.79 11.13 1.38
C THR A 217 -3.45 12.23 2.36
N TYR A 218 -2.59 11.94 3.35
CA TYR A 218 -2.17 12.91 4.36
C TYR A 218 -1.60 14.19 3.74
N GLU A 219 -0.78 14.11 2.69
CA GLU A 219 -0.26 15.26 1.95
C GLU A 219 -1.39 16.10 1.35
N LYS A 220 -2.32 15.49 0.60
CA LYS A 220 -3.48 16.18 0.00
C LYS A 220 -4.38 16.82 1.07
N LEU A 221 -4.56 16.14 2.21
CA LEU A 221 -5.33 16.63 3.35
C LEU A 221 -4.76 17.90 3.98
N GLY A 222 -3.49 18.24 3.76
CA GLY A 222 -2.92 19.50 4.23
C GLY A 222 -3.64 20.73 3.71
N LYS A 223 -4.09 20.72 2.44
CA LYS A 223 -4.89 21.80 1.85
C LYS A 223 -6.39 21.56 2.01
N TRP A 224 -6.83 20.31 1.88
CA TRP A 224 -8.26 20.00 1.94
C TRP A 224 -8.85 20.13 3.35
N GLY A 225 -8.04 19.95 4.40
CA GLY A 225 -8.47 20.18 5.78
C GLY A 225 -8.97 21.61 6.01
N LEU A 226 -8.44 22.60 5.28
CA LEU A 226 -8.88 24.00 5.35
C LEU A 226 -10.30 24.22 4.77
N ALA A 227 -10.78 23.29 3.94
CA ALA A 227 -12.11 23.34 3.36
C ALA A 227 -13.17 22.64 4.23
N VAL A 228 -12.78 22.01 5.36
CA VAL A 228 -13.70 21.42 6.32
C VAL A 228 -14.09 22.45 7.35
N ARG A 229 -15.40 22.54 7.62
CA ARG A 229 -15.92 23.32 8.74
C ARG A 229 -16.41 22.39 9.84
N LEU A 230 -16.00 22.68 11.07
CA LEU A 230 -16.51 22.05 12.28
C LEU A 230 -17.64 22.92 12.82
N GLU A 231 -18.87 22.47 12.64
CA GLU A 231 -20.07 23.24 12.97
C GLU A 231 -20.48 22.96 14.43
N HIS A 232 -20.59 24.03 15.22
CA HIS A 232 -21.17 23.96 16.56
C HIS A 232 -22.68 23.70 16.45
N PRO A 233 -23.30 22.87 17.31
CA PRO A 233 -24.75 22.64 17.28
C PRO A 233 -25.60 23.92 17.39
N GLU A 234 -25.08 24.95 18.07
CA GLU A 234 -25.72 26.27 18.19
C GLU A 234 -25.72 27.08 16.89
N GLU A 235 -24.84 26.77 15.94
CA GLU A 235 -24.81 27.39 14.61
C GLU A 235 -25.80 26.73 13.64
N LEU A 236 -26.34 25.56 13.99
CA LEU A 236 -27.28 24.81 13.19
C LEU A 236 -28.73 25.29 13.43
N PRO A 237 -29.67 24.99 12.51
CA PRO A 237 -31.08 25.28 12.72
C PRO A 237 -31.58 24.67 14.04
N PRO A 238 -32.54 25.33 14.74
CA PRO A 238 -33.07 24.80 15.98
C PRO A 238 -33.76 23.45 15.73
N GLY A 239 -33.35 22.43 16.47
CA GLY A 239 -33.85 21.08 16.35
C GLY A 239 -33.26 20.16 17.42
N PRO A 240 -33.81 18.96 17.60
CA PRO A 240 -33.24 17.99 18.52
C PRO A 240 -31.90 17.48 17.95
N LEU A 241 -30.94 17.23 18.84
CA LEU A 241 -29.56 16.95 18.45
C LEU A 241 -29.44 15.72 17.54
N ASP A 242 -30.25 14.69 17.76
CA ASP A 242 -30.27 13.47 16.95
C ASP A 242 -30.68 13.74 15.49
N GLU A 243 -31.62 14.64 15.24
CA GLU A 243 -32.01 15.05 13.89
C GLU A 243 -30.92 15.89 13.20
N LEU A 244 -30.26 16.78 13.94
CA LEU A 244 -29.19 17.63 13.41
C LEU A 244 -27.95 16.83 13.01
N MET A 245 -27.66 15.75 13.73
CA MET A 245 -26.49 14.92 13.47
C MET A 245 -26.77 13.79 12.49
N LEU A 246 -28.03 13.41 12.26
CA LEU A 246 -28.43 12.28 11.43
C LEU A 246 -27.76 12.31 10.05
N ASP A 247 -27.20 11.18 9.63
CA ASP A 247 -26.53 11.00 8.34
C ASP A 247 -25.28 11.89 8.12
N HIS A 248 -24.68 12.41 9.20
CA HIS A 248 -23.45 13.19 9.13
C HIS A 248 -22.33 12.58 9.98
N PHE A 249 -21.09 12.89 9.57
CA PHE A 249 -19.92 12.65 10.39
C PHE A 249 -19.85 13.66 11.51
N TYR A 250 -19.41 13.20 12.68
CA TYR A 250 -19.26 14.04 13.85
C TYR A 250 -18.10 13.56 14.74
N CYS A 251 -17.56 14.47 15.55
CA CYS A 251 -16.68 14.12 16.66
C CYS A 251 -17.30 14.61 17.98
N ASP A 252 -17.13 13.84 19.05
CA ASP A 252 -17.52 14.26 20.40
C ASP A 252 -16.27 14.72 21.15
N LEU A 253 -16.18 16.03 21.41
CA LEU A 253 -15.02 16.63 22.06
C LEU A 253 -14.87 16.22 23.54
N ALA A 254 -15.91 15.64 24.14
CA ALA A 254 -15.87 15.11 25.51
C ALA A 254 -15.51 13.61 25.56
N GLY A 255 -15.36 12.96 24.41
CA GLY A 255 -15.04 11.54 24.31
C GLY A 255 -13.55 11.26 24.03
N SER A 256 -13.23 9.99 23.80
CA SER A 256 -11.90 9.50 23.42
C SER A 256 -11.93 8.67 22.13
N SER A 257 -12.99 8.82 21.33
CA SER A 257 -13.17 8.08 20.08
C SER A 257 -12.84 8.94 18.85
N PRO A 258 -12.39 8.33 17.75
CA PRO A 258 -12.31 9.00 16.46
C PRO A 258 -13.69 9.53 16.01
N PRO A 259 -13.74 10.39 14.96
CA PRO A 259 -15.00 10.77 14.35
C PRO A 259 -15.80 9.55 13.91
N ASP A 260 -17.11 9.60 14.14
CA ASP A 260 -18.03 8.53 13.78
C ASP A 260 -19.17 9.07 12.91
N PHE A 261 -19.88 8.17 12.25
CA PHE A 261 -21.03 8.47 11.42
C PHE A 261 -22.32 8.27 12.23
N PHE A 262 -23.11 9.33 12.38
CA PHE A 262 -24.32 9.27 13.21
C PHE A 262 -25.47 8.56 12.48
N MET A 263 -25.90 7.42 13.03
CA MET A 263 -27.01 6.61 12.50
C MET A 263 -28.22 6.65 13.43
N LYS A 264 -29.42 6.45 12.85
CA LYS A 264 -30.68 6.38 13.59
C LYS A 264 -30.68 5.21 14.58
N GLY A 265 -31.24 5.42 15.77
CA GLY A 265 -31.42 4.37 16.78
C GLY A 265 -30.23 4.16 17.72
N ARG A 266 -29.30 5.12 17.79
CA ARG A 266 -28.18 5.07 18.70
C ARG A 266 -28.63 5.22 20.16
N SER A 267 -28.00 4.46 21.06
CA SER A 267 -28.37 4.44 22.48
C SER A 267 -27.82 5.62 23.29
N THR A 268 -26.71 6.22 22.86
CA THR A 268 -26.05 7.34 23.55
C THR A 268 -25.88 8.54 22.64
N LEU A 269 -26.23 9.72 23.16
CA LEU A 269 -26.01 10.99 22.48
C LEU A 269 -24.65 11.57 22.88
N PRO A 270 -23.94 12.24 21.94
CA PRO A 270 -22.67 12.89 22.24
C PRO A 270 -22.87 14.09 23.17
N LEU A 271 -21.89 14.35 24.04
CA LEU A 271 -21.97 15.42 25.04
C LEU A 271 -21.52 16.78 24.47
N SER A 272 -20.45 16.80 23.69
CA SER A 272 -19.92 18.01 23.04
C SER A 272 -19.66 17.76 21.55
N PRO A 273 -20.72 17.56 20.73
CA PRO A 273 -20.56 17.22 19.32
C PRO A 273 -20.11 18.42 18.48
N ARG A 274 -19.26 18.14 17.48
CA ARG A 274 -19.04 19.00 16.32
C ARG A 274 -19.39 18.23 15.06
N ARG A 275 -20.22 18.81 14.21
CA ARG A 275 -20.57 18.23 12.91
C ARG A 275 -19.48 18.57 11.90
N LEU A 276 -19.04 17.56 11.14
CA LEU A 276 -18.06 17.74 10.08
C LEU A 276 -18.78 18.06 8.77
N ASN A 277 -18.65 19.29 8.28
CA ASN A 277 -19.15 19.67 6.97
C ASN A 277 -18.09 19.34 5.90
N LEU A 278 -18.37 18.30 5.10
CA LEU A 278 -17.47 17.76 4.08
C LEU A 278 -17.78 18.25 2.66
N ASN A 279 -18.78 19.13 2.47
CA ASN A 279 -19.31 19.47 1.15
C ASN A 279 -18.24 20.06 0.22
N GLU A 280 -17.45 21.02 0.72
CA GLU A 280 -16.40 21.66 -0.08
C GLU A 280 -15.27 20.69 -0.45
N VAL A 281 -14.86 19.82 0.49
CA VAL A 281 -13.85 18.77 0.21
C VAL A 281 -14.35 17.78 -0.83
N LEU A 282 -15.61 17.34 -0.73
CA LEU A 282 -16.24 16.47 -1.73
C LEU A 282 -16.34 17.16 -3.09
N ASN A 283 -16.61 18.47 -3.14
CA ASN A 283 -16.60 19.25 -4.37
C ASN A 283 -15.19 19.29 -5.01
N ILE A 284 -14.15 19.52 -4.22
CA ILE A 284 -12.75 19.49 -4.67
C ILE A 284 -12.41 18.14 -5.30
N ILE A 285 -12.73 17.02 -4.62
CA ILE A 285 -12.49 15.67 -5.14
C ILE A 285 -13.28 15.44 -6.42
N ASN A 286 -14.57 15.73 -6.42
CA ASN A 286 -15.42 15.50 -7.58
C ASN A 286 -14.99 16.32 -8.80
N SER A 287 -14.49 17.54 -8.60
CA SER A 287 -13.89 18.34 -9.68
C SER A 287 -12.64 17.66 -10.23
N ARG A 288 -11.70 17.28 -9.37
CA ARG A 288 -10.45 16.61 -9.78
C ARG A 288 -10.72 15.28 -10.50
N MET A 289 -11.68 14.50 -10.02
CA MET A 289 -12.08 13.25 -10.67
C MET A 289 -12.68 13.46 -12.07
N LYS A 290 -13.44 14.55 -12.27
CA LYS A 290 -13.97 14.92 -13.60
C LYS A 290 -12.85 15.29 -14.56
N ASP A 291 -11.88 16.08 -14.11
CA ASP A 291 -10.71 16.47 -14.92
C ASP A 291 -9.90 15.23 -15.33
N LEU A 292 -9.72 14.28 -14.41
CA LEU A 292 -8.97 13.05 -14.65
C LEU A 292 -9.74 12.02 -15.49
N ALA A 293 -11.05 12.15 -15.71
CA ALA A 293 -11.90 11.06 -16.22
C ALA A 293 -11.51 10.51 -17.60
N VAL A 294 -10.92 11.35 -18.45
CA VAL A 294 -10.46 10.95 -19.79
C VAL A 294 -9.00 10.49 -19.74
N GLU A 295 -8.14 11.25 -19.07
CA GLU A 295 -6.69 11.01 -19.03
C GLU A 295 -6.33 9.76 -18.19
N SER A 296 -7.10 9.47 -17.14
CA SER A 296 -6.94 8.26 -16.31
C SER A 296 -7.20 6.96 -17.07
N ARG A 297 -7.85 7.02 -18.24
CA ARG A 297 -8.02 5.84 -19.11
C ARG A 297 -6.75 5.49 -19.87
N ARG A 298 -5.81 6.45 -19.99
CA ARG A 298 -4.60 6.33 -20.80
C ARG A 298 -3.33 6.23 -19.96
N SER A 299 -3.29 6.86 -18.79
CA SER A 299 -2.10 6.85 -17.92
C SER A 299 -2.36 6.07 -16.63
N LEU A 300 -1.52 5.08 -16.35
CA LEU A 300 -1.52 4.31 -15.10
C LEU A 300 -1.38 5.20 -13.85
N LYS A 301 -0.53 6.23 -13.92
CA LYS A 301 -0.32 7.16 -12.80
C LYS A 301 -1.59 7.96 -12.48
N LEU A 302 -2.23 8.50 -13.52
CA LEU A 302 -3.49 9.24 -13.37
C LEU A 302 -4.64 8.31 -12.97
N ARG A 303 -4.59 7.04 -13.39
CA ARG A 303 -5.52 6.01 -12.93
C ARG A 303 -5.39 5.74 -11.44
N ALA A 304 -4.18 5.54 -10.94
CA ALA A 304 -3.93 5.34 -9.51
C ALA A 304 -4.42 6.53 -8.67
N GLU A 305 -4.18 7.79 -9.12
CA GLU A 305 -4.74 8.96 -8.46
C GLU A 305 -6.28 8.93 -8.46
N TRP A 306 -6.89 8.62 -9.60
CA TRP A 306 -8.35 8.54 -9.70
C TRP A 306 -8.96 7.45 -8.79
N ASP A 307 -8.34 6.28 -8.71
CA ASP A 307 -8.80 5.17 -7.86
C ASP A 307 -8.66 5.52 -6.36
N LEU A 308 -7.59 6.22 -5.96
CA LEU A 308 -7.45 6.76 -4.61
C LEU A 308 -8.58 7.76 -4.29
N LEU A 309 -8.83 8.71 -5.19
CA LEU A 309 -9.91 9.69 -5.02
C LEU A 309 -11.29 9.03 -4.93
N LEU A 310 -11.52 7.97 -5.70
CA LEU A 310 -12.76 7.19 -5.63
C LEU A 310 -12.94 6.54 -4.25
N ARG A 311 -11.89 5.92 -3.69
CA ARG A 311 -11.92 5.35 -2.33
C ARG A 311 -12.20 6.41 -1.27
N LEU A 312 -11.52 7.55 -1.32
CA LEU A 312 -11.74 8.66 -0.39
C LEU A 312 -13.15 9.22 -0.49
N ARG A 313 -13.66 9.42 -1.72
CA ARG A 313 -15.03 9.86 -1.94
C ARG A 313 -16.04 8.89 -1.33
N GLN A 314 -15.88 7.58 -1.57
CA GLN A 314 -16.76 6.55 -1.00
C GLN A 314 -16.68 6.49 0.54
N ALA A 315 -15.53 6.80 1.13
CA ALA A 315 -15.34 6.84 2.58
C ALA A 315 -16.04 8.04 3.22
N TRP A 316 -16.05 9.20 2.54
CA TRP A 316 -16.59 10.46 3.05
C TRP A 316 -18.04 10.75 2.63
N GLU A 317 -18.54 10.04 1.61
CA GLU A 317 -19.96 10.04 1.27
C GLU A 317 -20.78 9.24 2.28
N LYS A 318 -22.09 9.43 2.27
CA LYS A 318 -23.05 8.74 3.14
C LYS A 318 -22.80 7.23 3.09
N ARG A 319 -22.54 6.62 4.26
CA ARG A 319 -22.30 5.17 4.35
C ARG A 319 -23.50 4.43 3.75
N PRO A 320 -23.32 3.64 2.67
CA PRO A 320 -24.42 2.91 2.08
C PRO A 320 -24.93 1.88 3.08
N VAL A 321 -26.25 1.79 3.25
CA VAL A 321 -26.87 0.71 4.02
C VAL A 321 -26.49 -0.61 3.35
N ARG A 322 -25.78 -1.46 4.09
CA ARG A 322 -25.27 -2.74 3.56
C ARG A 322 -26.44 -3.61 3.12
N LYS A 323 -26.39 -4.10 1.87
CA LYS A 323 -27.46 -4.88 1.24
C LYS A 323 -27.48 -6.37 1.61
N SER A 324 -26.35 -6.91 2.09
CA SER A 324 -26.19 -8.34 2.41
C SER A 324 -25.79 -8.57 3.87
N THR A 325 -26.43 -9.52 4.52
CA THR A 325 -26.14 -9.93 5.90
C THR A 325 -24.88 -10.80 5.94
N ARG A 326 -24.02 -10.60 6.95
CA ARG A 326 -22.89 -11.48 7.23
C ARG A 326 -23.35 -12.67 8.05
N LYS A 327 -22.92 -13.87 7.67
CA LYS A 327 -23.00 -15.05 8.53
C LYS A 327 -21.69 -15.15 9.30
N PRO A 328 -21.70 -15.10 10.65
CA PRO A 328 -20.50 -15.33 11.42
C PRO A 328 -20.09 -16.80 11.29
N GLU A 329 -18.81 -17.04 11.08
CA GLU A 329 -18.20 -18.37 11.04
C GLU A 329 -17.28 -18.50 12.25
N CYS A 330 -17.16 -19.71 12.79
CA CYS A 330 -16.32 -19.95 13.96
C CYS A 330 -15.74 -21.36 13.92
N GLY A 331 -14.42 -21.48 14.14
CA GLY A 331 -13.70 -22.75 14.12
C GLY A 331 -13.52 -23.35 12.72
N VAL A 332 -13.81 -22.57 11.68
CA VAL A 332 -13.60 -22.95 10.28
C VAL A 332 -12.25 -22.43 9.82
N THR A 333 -11.45 -23.32 9.23
CA THR A 333 -10.21 -22.95 8.52
C THR A 333 -10.42 -23.11 7.02
N ILE A 334 -9.87 -22.16 6.27
CA ILE A 334 -9.94 -22.12 4.80
C ILE A 334 -8.53 -21.98 4.24
N LYS A 335 -8.28 -22.65 3.11
CA LYS A 335 -7.01 -22.57 2.39
C LYS A 335 -7.06 -21.45 1.37
N ALA A 336 -5.93 -20.78 1.16
CA ALA A 336 -5.76 -19.83 0.09
C ALA A 336 -4.38 -19.91 -0.54
N ILE A 337 -4.31 -19.63 -1.83
CA ILE A 337 -3.07 -19.40 -2.57
C ILE A 337 -2.91 -17.90 -2.74
N VAL A 338 -1.74 -17.38 -2.41
CA VAL A 338 -1.47 -15.94 -2.42
C VAL A 338 -0.58 -15.59 -3.60
N SER A 339 -0.87 -14.46 -4.25
CA SER A 339 -0.22 -13.92 -5.45
C SER A 339 -0.69 -14.48 -6.78
N LEU A 340 -0.63 -13.63 -7.80
CA LEU A 340 -0.99 -13.97 -9.18
C LEU A 340 -0.20 -15.15 -9.72
N SER A 341 1.12 -15.19 -9.45
CA SER A 341 1.98 -16.22 -10.04
C SER A 341 1.74 -17.60 -9.44
N SER A 342 1.60 -17.68 -8.11
CA SER A 342 1.27 -18.95 -7.44
C SER A 342 -0.13 -19.44 -7.78
N SER A 343 -1.12 -18.53 -7.84
CA SER A 343 -2.46 -18.89 -8.29
C SER A 343 -2.41 -19.42 -9.72
N HIS A 344 -1.73 -18.74 -10.64
CA HIS A 344 -1.61 -19.20 -12.03
C HIS A 344 -0.99 -20.59 -12.11
N TYR A 345 0.11 -20.82 -11.38
CA TYR A 345 0.77 -22.11 -11.37
C TYR A 345 -0.17 -23.24 -10.90
N PHE A 346 -0.96 -22.99 -9.86
CA PHE A 346 -1.99 -23.93 -9.41
C PHE A 346 -3.06 -24.21 -10.47
N PHE A 347 -3.69 -23.17 -11.04
CA PHE A 347 -4.74 -23.34 -12.04
C PHE A 347 -4.22 -23.98 -13.33
N SER A 348 -2.95 -23.77 -13.68
CA SER A 348 -2.30 -24.42 -14.83
C SER A 348 -2.00 -25.92 -14.60
N GLY A 349 -2.40 -26.50 -13.47
CA GLY A 349 -2.11 -27.89 -13.14
C GLY A 349 -0.64 -28.14 -12.79
N TYR A 350 0.05 -27.14 -12.23
CA TYR A 350 1.47 -27.18 -11.87
C TYR A 350 2.40 -27.36 -13.08
N LEU A 351 1.99 -26.86 -14.25
CA LEU A 351 2.83 -26.86 -15.44
C LEU A 351 3.86 -25.72 -15.38
N PRO A 352 5.09 -25.95 -15.87
CA PRO A 352 6.10 -24.91 -15.96
C PRO A 352 5.67 -23.82 -16.95
N PHE A 353 6.07 -22.59 -16.68
CA PHE A 353 5.68 -21.46 -17.52
C PHE A 353 6.62 -21.30 -18.72
N GLU A 354 6.31 -22.01 -19.81
CA GLU A 354 7.10 -22.01 -21.05
C GLU A 354 6.26 -21.69 -22.30
N PRO A 355 5.57 -20.52 -22.34
CA PRO A 355 4.64 -20.19 -23.42
C PRO A 355 5.30 -20.04 -24.79
N GLU A 356 6.58 -19.66 -24.87
CA GLU A 356 7.33 -19.55 -26.12
C GLU A 356 7.48 -20.91 -26.79
N LYS A 357 7.71 -21.97 -26.01
CA LYS A 357 7.81 -23.35 -26.53
C LYS A 357 6.46 -23.82 -27.06
N ALA A 358 5.38 -23.54 -26.33
CA ALA A 358 4.03 -23.87 -26.78
C ALA A 358 3.67 -23.12 -28.07
N GLU A 359 3.92 -21.81 -28.16
CA GLU A 359 3.65 -21.01 -29.37
C GLU A 359 4.46 -21.52 -30.58
N ALA A 360 5.74 -21.86 -30.39
CA ALA A 360 6.57 -22.41 -31.45
C ALA A 360 6.00 -23.74 -31.99
N HIS A 361 5.52 -24.61 -31.10
CA HIS A 361 4.90 -25.87 -31.49
C HIS A 361 3.60 -25.67 -32.30
N LEU A 362 2.78 -24.68 -31.94
CA LEU A 362 1.55 -24.34 -32.65
C LEU A 362 1.79 -23.83 -34.09
N HIS A 363 2.94 -23.22 -34.36
CA HIS A 363 3.29 -22.75 -35.70
C HIS A 363 3.91 -23.84 -36.62
N GLY A 364 4.31 -24.99 -36.05
CA GLY A 364 4.88 -26.13 -36.79
C GLY A 364 6.15 -25.80 -37.61
N ASP A 365 6.47 -26.64 -38.60
CA ASP A 365 7.65 -26.53 -39.48
C ASP A 365 7.77 -25.19 -40.25
N GLY A 366 6.69 -24.39 -40.30
CA GLY A 366 6.70 -23.04 -40.90
C GLY A 366 7.57 -22.03 -40.13
N PHE A 367 7.87 -22.28 -38.86
CA PHE A 367 8.81 -21.49 -38.07
C PHE A 367 10.27 -21.84 -38.37
N GLU A 368 10.54 -23.06 -38.88
CA GLU A 368 11.88 -23.58 -39.15
C GLU A 368 12.55 -23.02 -40.40
N GLN A 369 11.86 -22.28 -41.27
CA GLN A 369 12.51 -21.69 -42.44
C GLN A 369 13.48 -20.59 -42.00
N PRO A 370 14.81 -20.81 -42.12
CA PRO A 370 15.78 -19.76 -41.87
C PRO A 370 15.50 -18.66 -42.89
N GLN A 371 15.59 -17.39 -42.47
CA GLN A 371 15.78 -16.32 -43.45
C GLN A 371 17.00 -16.69 -44.28
N ALA A 372 16.77 -17.00 -45.56
CA ALA A 372 17.84 -17.20 -46.51
C ALA A 372 18.71 -15.94 -46.45
N LEU A 373 19.98 -16.12 -46.08
CA LEU A 373 21.00 -15.10 -45.75
C LEU A 373 21.14 -14.75 -44.25
N SER A 374 21.19 -15.75 -43.36
CA SER A 374 21.93 -15.62 -42.10
C SER A 374 23.32 -16.24 -42.26
N LEU A 375 24.38 -15.46 -41.99
CA LEU A 375 25.78 -15.90 -41.99
C LEU A 375 26.19 -16.59 -40.66
N ILE A 376 25.23 -17.04 -39.87
CA ILE A 376 25.45 -17.68 -38.57
C ILE A 376 25.21 -19.18 -38.72
N SER A 377 26.11 -19.99 -38.16
CA SER A 377 26.12 -21.43 -38.37
C SER A 377 24.82 -22.10 -37.90
N THR A 378 24.37 -23.08 -38.69
CA THR A 378 23.25 -23.98 -38.41
C THR A 378 23.51 -24.96 -37.24
N GLU A 379 24.62 -24.80 -36.52
CA GLU A 379 25.00 -25.68 -35.39
C GLU A 379 24.47 -25.19 -34.03
N SER A 380 23.59 -24.18 -34.01
CA SER A 380 23.05 -23.57 -32.79
C SER A 380 21.52 -23.45 -32.77
N SER A 381 20.82 -24.53 -33.07
CA SER A 381 19.36 -24.65 -32.91
C SER A 381 19.06 -25.67 -31.79
N PRO A 382 18.82 -25.24 -30.54
CA PRO A 382 18.64 -26.15 -29.39
C PRO A 382 17.42 -27.07 -29.47
N TRP A 383 16.46 -26.80 -30.35
CA TRP A 383 15.30 -27.67 -30.59
C TRP A 383 15.51 -28.71 -31.71
N LEU A 384 16.64 -28.65 -32.44
CA LEU A 384 17.08 -29.77 -33.27
C LEU A 384 17.80 -30.85 -32.43
N GLU A 385 18.00 -30.66 -31.12
CA GLU A 385 18.79 -31.59 -30.29
C GLU A 385 18.20 -33.01 -30.27
N GLY A 386 16.88 -33.15 -30.14
CA GLY A 386 16.21 -34.45 -30.19
C GLY A 386 16.33 -35.16 -31.55
N ASP A 387 16.44 -34.39 -32.64
CA ASP A 387 16.62 -34.90 -34.00
C ASP A 387 18.11 -35.18 -34.30
N THR A 388 19.04 -34.47 -33.64
CA THR A 388 20.49 -34.74 -33.72
C THR A 388 20.93 -35.94 -32.88
N GLU A 389 20.34 -36.17 -31.71
CA GLU A 389 20.60 -37.37 -30.89
C GLU A 389 20.15 -38.63 -31.63
N THR A 390 18.95 -38.62 -32.20
CA THR A 390 18.46 -39.73 -33.05
C THR A 390 19.30 -39.93 -34.31
N LYS A 391 19.86 -38.87 -34.91
CA LYS A 391 20.80 -38.96 -36.05
C LYS A 391 22.22 -39.44 -35.67
N LEU A 392 22.64 -39.22 -34.43
CA LEU A 392 23.88 -39.74 -33.85
C LEU A 392 23.74 -41.23 -33.49
N GLU A 393 22.61 -41.63 -32.89
CA GLU A 393 22.30 -43.03 -32.56
C GLU A 393 22.06 -43.90 -33.80
N SER A 394 21.45 -43.34 -34.85
CA SER A 394 21.26 -44.01 -36.15
C SER A 394 22.53 -44.03 -37.02
N GLY A 395 23.64 -43.45 -36.55
CA GLY A 395 24.96 -43.53 -37.20
C GLY A 395 25.11 -42.68 -38.46
N ILE A 396 24.22 -41.73 -38.70
CA ILE A 396 24.26 -40.82 -39.87
C ILE A 396 25.34 -39.74 -39.68
N LEU A 397 25.65 -39.38 -38.44
CA LEU A 397 26.71 -38.42 -38.07
C LEU A 397 27.84 -39.13 -37.31
N LYS A 398 29.10 -38.93 -37.74
CA LYS A 398 30.30 -39.38 -37.00
C LYS A 398 31.02 -38.19 -36.36
N PRO A 399 31.33 -38.24 -35.05
CA PRO A 399 32.02 -37.14 -34.38
C PRO A 399 33.48 -37.05 -34.85
N ARG A 400 33.95 -35.84 -35.16
CA ARG A 400 35.37 -35.58 -35.47
C ARG A 400 36.13 -35.32 -34.17
N SER A 401 37.23 -36.03 -33.95
CA SER A 401 38.16 -35.79 -32.83
C SER A 401 39.08 -34.62 -33.17
N TYR A 402 39.04 -33.56 -32.36
CA TYR A 402 39.99 -32.45 -32.45
C TYR A 402 41.17 -32.65 -31.49
N SER A 403 42.37 -32.59 -32.06
CA SER A 403 43.65 -32.46 -31.35
C SER A 403 43.88 -30.99 -31.00
N PHE A 404 44.25 -30.73 -29.74
CA PHE A 404 44.56 -29.40 -29.21
C PHE A 404 45.94 -28.94 -29.70
N ASP A 405 46.02 -27.71 -30.24
CA ASP A 405 47.24 -26.91 -30.27
C ASP A 405 46.98 -25.61 -29.50
N VAL A 406 47.82 -25.39 -28.50
CA VAL A 406 47.79 -24.25 -27.58
C VAL A 406 48.76 -23.22 -28.12
N GLU A 407 48.24 -22.10 -28.65
CA GLU A 407 48.86 -20.77 -28.72
C GLU A 407 48.10 -19.91 -29.76
N GLN A 408 47.09 -19.15 -29.30
CA GLN A 408 46.77 -17.77 -29.76
C GLN A 408 45.41 -17.28 -29.22
N ASN A 409 45.42 -15.99 -28.85
CA ASN A 409 44.33 -15.06 -28.58
C ASN A 409 43.69 -14.99 -27.17
N GLU A 410 44.21 -14.03 -26.40
CA GLU A 410 43.57 -13.34 -25.27
C GLU A 410 42.34 -12.49 -25.66
N ASP A 411 41.88 -12.53 -26.91
CA ASP A 411 40.64 -11.85 -27.35
C ASP A 411 39.37 -12.73 -27.19
N ASP A 412 39.50 -13.96 -26.67
CA ASP A 412 38.40 -14.92 -26.52
C ASP A 412 37.82 -15.00 -25.08
N VAL A 413 38.17 -14.06 -24.20
CA VAL A 413 37.64 -14.00 -22.83
C VAL A 413 36.31 -13.23 -22.77
N TRP A 414 36.13 -12.20 -23.61
CA TRP A 414 34.88 -11.44 -23.70
C TRP A 414 33.81 -12.08 -24.59
N LYS A 415 34.18 -13.04 -25.45
CA LYS A 415 33.21 -13.85 -26.21
C LYS A 415 32.76 -15.11 -25.46
N LYS A 416 33.59 -15.66 -24.56
CA LYS A 416 33.20 -16.79 -23.70
C LYS A 416 32.30 -16.42 -22.54
N SER A 417 32.25 -15.14 -22.12
CA SER A 417 31.31 -14.68 -21.08
C SER A 417 29.87 -14.55 -21.60
N HIS A 418 29.65 -14.43 -22.91
CA HIS A 418 28.31 -14.43 -23.51
C HIS A 418 27.86 -15.80 -24.05
N SER A 419 28.77 -16.78 -24.21
CA SER A 419 28.41 -18.12 -24.71
C SER A 419 28.34 -19.21 -23.63
N THR A 420 28.62 -18.90 -22.37
CA THR A 420 28.45 -19.81 -21.21
C THR A 420 27.14 -19.58 -20.44
N ALA A 421 26.26 -18.70 -20.94
CA ALA A 421 24.86 -18.62 -20.52
C ALA A 421 23.95 -19.63 -21.27
N ARG A 422 24.53 -20.72 -21.79
CA ARG A 422 23.77 -21.86 -22.32
C ARG A 422 23.44 -22.82 -21.18
N HIS A 423 22.15 -22.86 -20.83
CA HIS A 423 21.41 -24.00 -20.29
C HIS A 423 22.18 -24.90 -19.31
N GLN A 424 22.44 -24.39 -18.11
CA GLN A 424 21.87 -25.08 -16.96
C GLN A 424 20.56 -24.35 -16.71
N GLU A 425 19.40 -25.03 -16.80
CA GLU A 425 18.19 -24.56 -16.10
C GLU A 425 18.67 -24.09 -14.73
N SER A 426 18.59 -22.79 -14.46
CA SER A 426 19.20 -22.29 -13.26
C SER A 426 18.50 -23.00 -12.11
N ARG A 427 19.26 -23.52 -11.12
CA ARG A 427 18.67 -24.02 -9.86
C ARG A 427 17.70 -23.02 -9.21
N ILE A 428 17.74 -21.76 -9.67
CA ILE A 428 16.89 -20.65 -9.29
C ILE A 428 15.48 -20.80 -9.91
N GLU A 429 15.32 -21.12 -11.20
CA GLU A 429 14.00 -21.26 -11.86
C GLU A 429 13.24 -22.49 -11.37
N LYS A 430 13.87 -23.66 -11.30
CA LYS A 430 13.27 -24.85 -10.65
C LYS A 430 12.96 -24.59 -9.17
N GLY A 431 13.83 -23.85 -8.50
CA GLY A 431 13.60 -23.40 -7.12
C GLY A 431 12.47 -22.38 -6.97
N VAL A 432 12.05 -21.67 -8.03
CA VAL A 432 10.92 -20.73 -8.00
C VAL A 432 9.60 -21.50 -8.05
N GLU A 433 9.50 -22.53 -8.90
CA GLU A 433 8.31 -23.39 -8.98
C GLU A 433 8.12 -24.24 -7.73
N ASP A 434 9.21 -24.80 -7.18
CA ASP A 434 9.20 -25.49 -5.89
C ASP A 434 8.73 -24.56 -4.76
N ARG A 435 9.10 -23.28 -4.77
CA ARG A 435 8.60 -22.27 -3.81
C ARG A 435 7.14 -21.91 -4.02
N MET A 436 6.63 -21.96 -5.25
CA MET A 436 5.21 -21.73 -5.54
C MET A 436 4.35 -22.87 -4.98
N LEU A 437 4.85 -24.11 -4.89
CA LEU A 437 4.15 -25.22 -4.22
C LEU A 437 4.00 -25.00 -2.70
N GLU A 438 4.91 -24.24 -2.08
CA GLU A 438 4.88 -23.91 -0.65
C GLU A 438 3.96 -22.70 -0.30
N THR A 439 3.17 -22.18 -1.26
CA THR A 439 2.34 -20.96 -1.06
C THR A 439 0.85 -21.20 -0.80
N ILE A 440 0.47 -22.42 -0.39
CA ILE A 440 -0.86 -22.66 0.19
C ILE A 440 -0.80 -22.29 1.68
N TYR A 441 -1.59 -21.29 2.05
CA TYR A 441 -1.71 -20.81 3.43
C TYR A 441 -3.08 -21.14 3.99
N GLU A 442 -3.16 -21.28 5.30
CA GLU A 442 -4.41 -21.49 6.04
C GLU A 442 -4.80 -20.22 6.80
N PHE A 443 -6.10 -19.93 6.80
CA PHE A 443 -6.72 -18.77 7.44
C PHE A 443 -7.92 -19.23 8.28
N ASN A 444 -8.21 -18.49 9.35
CA ASN A 444 -9.49 -18.61 10.05
C ASN A 444 -10.56 -17.85 9.27
N LEU A 445 -11.69 -18.50 9.00
CA LEU A 445 -12.86 -17.86 8.41
C LEU A 445 -13.70 -17.23 9.53
N VAL A 446 -13.83 -15.91 9.50
CA VAL A 446 -14.51 -15.11 10.54
C VAL A 446 -15.96 -14.85 10.17
N ASN A 447 -16.23 -14.56 8.90
CA ASN A 447 -17.59 -14.37 8.40
C ASN A 447 -17.66 -14.53 6.88
N THR A 448 -18.84 -14.87 6.39
CA THR A 448 -19.15 -14.98 4.96
C THR A 448 -20.29 -14.04 4.57
N SER A 449 -20.27 -13.61 3.31
CA SER A 449 -21.34 -12.82 2.70
C SER A 449 -21.46 -13.19 1.22
N ARG A 450 -22.52 -12.74 0.54
CA ARG A 450 -22.73 -13.04 -0.88
C ARG A 450 -21.55 -12.65 -1.78
N GLY A 451 -20.77 -11.64 -1.40
CA GLY A 451 -19.69 -11.12 -2.24
C GLY A 451 -18.29 -11.34 -1.67
N GLY A 452 -18.14 -12.11 -0.59
CA GLY A 452 -16.82 -12.39 -0.05
C GLY A 452 -16.78 -12.62 1.45
N GLU A 453 -15.57 -12.87 1.93
CA GLU A 453 -15.24 -13.45 3.21
C GLU A 453 -14.45 -12.49 4.10
N GLY A 454 -14.58 -12.65 5.41
CA GLY A 454 -13.67 -12.11 6.41
C GLY A 454 -12.69 -13.20 6.84
N LEU A 455 -11.40 -12.95 6.70
CA LEU A 455 -10.34 -13.89 7.03
C LEU A 455 -9.45 -13.32 8.14
N GLU A 456 -8.88 -14.21 8.93
CA GLU A 456 -7.88 -13.91 9.95
C GLU A 456 -6.67 -14.83 9.77
N THR A 457 -5.45 -14.26 9.85
CA THR A 457 -4.21 -15.05 9.75
C THR A 457 -4.00 -15.92 10.98
N LEU A 458 -3.55 -17.16 10.78
CA LEU A 458 -3.12 -18.02 11.89
C LEU A 458 -1.83 -17.48 12.56
N PRO A 459 -1.68 -17.65 13.89
CA PRO A 459 -0.46 -17.26 14.59
C PRO A 459 0.80 -17.89 13.99
N GLY A 460 1.83 -17.08 13.75
CA GLY A 460 3.10 -17.53 13.17
C GLY A 460 3.06 -17.81 11.66
N SER A 461 1.95 -17.50 10.98
CA SER A 461 1.89 -17.56 9.52
C SER A 461 2.95 -16.65 8.88
N LYS A 462 3.62 -17.18 7.86
CA LYS A 462 4.63 -16.44 7.07
C LYS A 462 4.06 -15.79 5.82
N VAL A 463 2.73 -15.80 5.68
CA VAL A 463 2.05 -15.22 4.53
C VAL A 463 2.37 -13.74 4.42
N GLN A 464 2.62 -13.25 3.21
CA GLN A 464 2.78 -11.82 2.95
C GLN A 464 1.59 -11.30 2.17
N LEU A 465 0.93 -10.28 2.72
CA LEU A 465 -0.31 -9.71 2.19
C LEU A 465 -0.22 -8.20 2.11
N ARG A 466 -1.05 -7.64 1.23
CA ARG A 466 -1.30 -6.21 1.11
C ARG A 466 -2.72 -6.00 0.63
N VAL A 467 -3.27 -4.82 0.90
CA VAL A 467 -4.52 -4.40 0.29
C VAL A 467 -4.33 -4.39 -1.24
N GLY A 468 -5.26 -5.01 -1.96
CA GLY A 468 -5.19 -5.20 -3.40
C GLY A 468 -4.41 -6.44 -3.87
N GLU A 469 -3.94 -7.31 -2.97
CA GLU A 469 -3.35 -8.60 -3.32
C GLU A 469 -4.39 -9.55 -3.93
N LEU A 470 -3.95 -10.40 -4.87
CA LEU A 470 -4.77 -11.46 -5.47
C LEU A 470 -4.62 -12.75 -4.66
N LEU A 471 -5.73 -13.42 -4.41
CA LEU A 471 -5.81 -14.68 -3.68
C LEU A 471 -6.68 -15.67 -4.47
N ALA A 472 -6.36 -16.95 -4.45
CA ALA A 472 -7.29 -18.01 -4.83
C ALA A 472 -7.77 -18.69 -3.54
N LEU A 473 -9.07 -18.61 -3.25
CA LEU A 473 -9.65 -19.24 -2.06
C LEU A 473 -10.30 -20.55 -2.44
N PHE A 474 -9.96 -21.59 -1.69
CA PHE A 474 -10.61 -22.89 -1.82
C PHE A 474 -12.02 -22.82 -1.22
N PRO A 475 -13.02 -23.47 -1.84
CA PRO A 475 -14.36 -23.49 -1.31
C PRO A 475 -14.41 -24.19 0.06
N HIS A 476 -15.45 -23.90 0.83
CA HIS A 476 -15.66 -24.42 2.17
C HIS A 476 -17.13 -24.84 2.37
N GLY A 477 -17.37 -25.81 3.24
CA GLY A 477 -18.72 -26.22 3.62
C GLY A 477 -19.38 -27.08 2.55
N ASP A 478 -20.60 -26.74 2.14
CA ASP A 478 -21.38 -27.54 1.17
C ASP A 478 -20.77 -27.51 -0.26
N GLU A 479 -19.85 -26.58 -0.53
CA GLU A 479 -19.12 -26.40 -1.79
C GLU A 479 -17.73 -27.09 -1.75
N GLU A 480 -17.44 -27.86 -0.70
CA GLU A 480 -16.17 -28.56 -0.54
C GLU A 480 -15.98 -29.60 -1.66
N GLY A 481 -15.18 -29.24 -2.66
CA GLY A 481 -14.96 -30.02 -3.88
C GLY A 481 -14.98 -29.20 -5.17
N ASP A 482 -15.53 -27.99 -5.12
CA ASP A 482 -15.50 -27.05 -6.25
C ASP A 482 -14.09 -26.49 -6.49
N GLU A 483 -13.88 -25.88 -7.66
CA GLU A 483 -12.61 -25.20 -7.96
C GLU A 483 -12.46 -23.92 -7.14
N PRO A 484 -11.23 -23.55 -6.73
CA PRO A 484 -11.01 -22.31 -6.01
C PRO A 484 -11.37 -21.10 -6.87
N ALA A 485 -11.86 -20.05 -6.22
CA ALA A 485 -12.21 -18.80 -6.89
C ALA A 485 -11.18 -17.70 -6.60
N LEU A 486 -10.98 -16.81 -7.57
CA LEU A 486 -10.11 -15.65 -7.41
C LEU A 486 -10.77 -14.57 -6.55
N HIS A 487 -10.00 -13.97 -5.65
CA HIS A 487 -10.40 -12.96 -4.70
C HIS A 487 -9.37 -11.83 -4.64
N ILE A 488 -9.83 -10.64 -4.25
CA ILE A 488 -8.98 -9.48 -3.97
C ILE A 488 -9.11 -9.05 -2.51
N VAL A 489 -7.98 -8.78 -1.85
CA VAL A 489 -7.97 -8.17 -0.51
C VAL A 489 -8.48 -6.73 -0.60
N ARG A 490 -9.61 -6.43 0.03
CA ARG A 490 -10.27 -5.10 0.01
C ARG A 490 -9.93 -4.23 1.21
N TRP A 491 -9.59 -4.84 2.34
CA TRP A 491 -9.08 -4.14 3.51
C TRP A 491 -8.26 -5.07 4.38
N ILE A 492 -7.34 -4.48 5.13
CA ILE A 492 -6.55 -5.13 6.19
C ILE A 492 -6.66 -4.29 7.45
N GLN A 493 -6.73 -4.97 8.60
CA GLN A 493 -6.54 -4.43 9.92
C GLN A 493 -5.57 -5.33 10.68
N ALA A 494 -4.55 -4.73 11.29
CA ALA A 494 -3.55 -5.43 12.08
C ALA A 494 -3.83 -5.19 13.57
N ASP A 495 -3.79 -6.26 14.34
CA ASP A 495 -3.82 -6.20 15.79
C ASP A 495 -2.41 -5.90 16.35
N THR A 496 -2.33 -5.72 17.67
CA THR A 496 -1.07 -5.44 18.37
C THR A 496 -0.13 -6.64 18.41
N ASP A 497 -0.66 -7.86 18.31
CA ASP A 497 0.06 -9.13 18.23
C ASP A 497 0.49 -9.49 16.80
N LEU A 498 0.30 -8.59 15.84
CA LEU A 498 0.56 -8.76 14.40
C LEU A 498 -0.41 -9.68 13.66
N THR A 499 -1.48 -10.14 14.31
CA THR A 499 -2.56 -10.85 13.64
C THR A 499 -3.24 -9.93 12.64
N LEU A 500 -3.41 -10.40 11.40
CA LEU A 500 -4.10 -9.65 10.35
C LEU A 500 -5.53 -10.14 10.19
N HIS A 501 -6.46 -9.21 10.31
CA HIS A 501 -7.84 -9.34 9.87
C HIS A 501 -7.96 -8.73 8.49
N MET A 502 -8.67 -9.39 7.58
CA MET A 502 -8.86 -8.89 6.24
C MET A 502 -10.24 -9.22 5.70
N GLY A 503 -10.73 -8.37 4.82
CA GLY A 503 -11.89 -8.70 3.99
C GLY A 503 -11.45 -8.91 2.57
N VAL A 504 -11.88 -10.02 2.02
CA VAL A 504 -11.63 -10.41 0.64
C VAL A 504 -12.94 -10.33 -0.14
N HIS A 505 -12.82 -10.04 -1.43
CA HIS A 505 -13.96 -9.93 -2.33
C HIS A 505 -13.74 -10.82 -3.54
N GLN A 506 -14.72 -11.67 -3.83
CA GLN A 506 -14.66 -12.57 -4.98
C GLN A 506 -14.63 -11.78 -6.28
N ILE A 507 -13.78 -12.22 -7.20
CA ILE A 507 -13.74 -11.73 -8.57
C ILE A 507 -14.63 -12.69 -9.38
N GLU A 508 -15.75 -12.17 -9.91
CA GLU A 508 -16.65 -12.97 -10.73
C GLU A 508 -15.99 -13.44 -12.04
N GLY A 509 -16.27 -14.71 -12.40
CA GLY A 509 -15.80 -15.39 -13.59
C GLY A 509 -14.98 -16.64 -13.24
N GLU A 510 -15.03 -17.65 -14.10
CA GLU A 510 -14.16 -18.83 -13.98
C GLU A 510 -12.74 -18.45 -14.44
N PRO A 511 -11.70 -18.67 -13.61
CA PRO A 511 -10.33 -18.27 -13.93
C PRO A 511 -9.66 -19.25 -14.89
N GLU A 512 -9.45 -18.81 -16.13
CA GLU A 512 -8.64 -19.54 -17.11
C GLU A 512 -7.19 -19.02 -17.08
N PRO A 513 -6.21 -19.84 -16.66
CA PRO A 513 -4.80 -19.45 -16.63
C PRO A 513 -4.25 -19.39 -18.07
N LEU A 514 -3.59 -18.30 -18.42
CA LEU A 514 -2.95 -18.16 -19.73
C LEU A 514 -1.72 -17.26 -19.68
N ALA A 515 -0.90 -17.36 -20.72
CA ALA A 515 0.22 -16.44 -20.93
C ALA A 515 -0.21 -15.31 -21.87
N VAL A 516 0.18 -14.07 -21.56
CA VAL A 516 -0.04 -12.92 -22.45
C VAL A 516 1.23 -12.18 -22.79
N ARG A 517 1.27 -11.63 -24.00
CA ARG A 517 2.28 -10.65 -24.43
C ARG A 517 1.65 -9.58 -25.30
N ALA A 518 2.25 -8.40 -25.34
CA ALA A 518 1.79 -7.34 -26.22
C ALA A 518 2.17 -7.62 -27.68
N LEU A 519 1.24 -7.39 -28.60
CA LEU A 519 1.50 -7.44 -30.04
C LEU A 519 2.10 -6.13 -30.56
N ASP A 520 1.74 -5.01 -29.94
CA ASP A 520 2.13 -3.67 -30.38
C ASP A 520 3.64 -3.45 -30.25
N SER A 521 4.30 -3.05 -31.33
CA SER A 521 5.76 -2.89 -31.37
C SER A 521 6.32 -1.83 -30.41
N GLU A 522 5.47 -0.89 -30.00
CA GLU A 522 5.77 0.19 -29.06
C GLU A 522 5.54 -0.20 -27.59
N ALA A 523 5.00 -1.39 -27.32
CA ALA A 523 4.80 -1.86 -25.95
C ALA A 523 6.15 -2.00 -25.22
N VAL A 524 6.19 -1.49 -24.00
CA VAL A 524 7.39 -1.49 -23.14
C VAL A 524 7.76 -2.91 -22.69
N PHE A 525 6.75 -3.75 -22.44
CA PHE A 525 6.92 -5.15 -22.07
C PHE A 525 6.48 -6.05 -23.22
N LYS A 526 7.39 -6.90 -23.68
CA LYS A 526 7.17 -7.80 -24.81
C LYS A 526 7.20 -9.28 -24.42
N ASP A 527 7.78 -9.60 -23.27
CA ASP A 527 7.88 -10.96 -22.76
C ASP A 527 6.52 -11.50 -22.36
N TYR A 528 6.39 -12.83 -22.39
CA TYR A 528 5.20 -13.47 -21.87
C TYR A 528 5.10 -13.33 -20.37
N VAL A 529 3.89 -13.04 -19.90
CA VAL A 529 3.58 -12.96 -18.48
C VAL A 529 2.35 -13.79 -18.14
N ARG A 530 2.34 -14.31 -16.91
CA ARG A 530 1.20 -15.05 -16.34
C ARG A 530 -0.01 -14.13 -16.24
N ALA A 531 -1.18 -14.63 -16.61
CA ALA A 531 -2.43 -13.88 -16.60
C ALA A 531 -3.62 -14.82 -16.42
N PHE A 532 -4.78 -14.23 -16.13
CA PHE A 532 -6.05 -14.96 -16.11
C PHE A 532 -7.05 -14.31 -17.06
N LEU A 533 -7.70 -15.12 -17.89
CA LEU A 533 -8.94 -14.74 -18.53
C LEU A 533 -10.10 -15.10 -17.60
N LEU A 534 -11.05 -14.19 -17.49
CA LEU A 534 -12.26 -14.36 -16.70
C LEU A 534 -13.45 -14.08 -17.60
N GLU A 535 -14.25 -15.10 -17.85
CA GLU A 535 -15.49 -15.01 -18.59
C GLU A 535 -16.67 -15.08 -17.63
N ASN A 536 -17.57 -14.12 -17.74
CA ASN A 536 -18.88 -14.20 -17.11
C ASN A 536 -19.97 -13.84 -18.14
N ASN A 537 -21.24 -14.03 -17.80
CA ASN A 537 -22.37 -13.83 -18.72
C ASN A 537 -22.47 -12.39 -19.28
N GLU A 538 -21.80 -11.40 -18.69
CA GLU A 538 -21.95 -9.97 -19.03
C GLU A 538 -20.69 -9.33 -19.63
N GLN A 539 -19.50 -9.85 -19.33
CA GLN A 539 -18.21 -9.27 -19.73
C GLN A 539 -17.06 -10.28 -19.69
N THR A 540 -16.11 -10.10 -20.63
CA THR A 540 -14.82 -10.78 -20.63
C THR A 540 -13.75 -9.85 -20.07
N SER A 541 -12.92 -10.34 -19.16
CA SER A 541 -11.86 -9.54 -18.54
C SER A 541 -10.56 -10.32 -18.38
N ILE A 542 -9.45 -9.60 -18.42
CA ILE A 542 -8.11 -10.18 -18.25
C ILE A 542 -7.44 -9.56 -17.03
N ILE A 543 -6.85 -10.41 -16.18
CA ILE A 543 -5.97 -10.03 -15.07
C ILE A 543 -4.52 -10.22 -15.52
N VAL A 544 -3.71 -9.17 -15.35
CA VAL A 544 -2.27 -9.13 -15.68
C VAL A 544 -1.48 -8.53 -14.51
N PRO A 545 -0.16 -8.75 -14.43
CA PRO A 545 0.67 -8.10 -13.44
C PRO A 545 0.58 -6.57 -13.56
N ALA A 546 0.59 -5.89 -12.40
CA ALA A 546 0.38 -4.46 -12.34
C ALA A 546 1.43 -3.66 -13.14
N GLY A 547 0.97 -2.65 -13.87
CA GLY A 547 1.84 -1.65 -14.50
C GLY A 547 2.54 -2.07 -15.79
N GLN A 548 2.25 -3.27 -16.34
CA GLN A 548 2.88 -3.76 -17.56
C GLN A 548 2.14 -3.37 -18.85
N PHE A 549 0.82 -3.16 -18.78
CA PHE A 549 -0.03 -2.90 -19.94
C PHE A 549 -0.96 -1.69 -19.72
N GLU A 550 -1.40 -1.09 -20.83
CA GLU A 550 -2.33 0.04 -20.83
C GLU A 550 -3.56 -0.25 -21.73
N CYS A 551 -4.65 0.51 -21.53
CA CYS A 551 -5.82 0.42 -22.39
C CYS A 551 -5.47 0.74 -23.85
N GLY A 552 -6.06 -0.01 -24.77
CA GLY A 552 -5.85 0.13 -26.21
C GLY A 552 -4.84 -0.87 -26.77
N VAL A 553 -3.97 -1.44 -25.93
CA VAL A 553 -3.00 -2.47 -26.32
C VAL A 553 -3.71 -3.74 -26.76
N THR A 554 -3.19 -4.37 -27.80
CA THR A 554 -3.62 -5.71 -28.24
C THR A 554 -2.69 -6.77 -27.68
N LEU A 555 -3.26 -7.73 -26.95
CA LEU A 555 -2.55 -8.87 -26.37
C LEU A 555 -2.71 -10.11 -27.25
N VAL A 556 -1.61 -10.84 -27.40
CA VAL A 556 -1.62 -12.24 -27.80
C VAL A 556 -1.75 -13.06 -26.53
N THR A 557 -2.74 -13.94 -26.49
CA THR A 557 -2.97 -14.86 -25.38
C THR A 557 -2.68 -16.28 -25.83
N ASN A 558 -1.97 -17.04 -24.99
CA ASN A 558 -1.54 -18.40 -25.25
C ASN A 558 -1.97 -19.29 -24.07
N ASP A 559 -2.84 -20.26 -24.34
CA ASP A 559 -3.34 -21.26 -23.38
C ASP A 559 -2.63 -22.63 -23.54
N SER A 560 -1.55 -22.68 -24.34
CA SER A 560 -0.82 -23.87 -24.77
C SER A 560 -1.47 -24.70 -25.89
N GLU A 561 -2.74 -24.49 -26.20
CA GLU A 561 -3.48 -25.19 -27.26
C GLU A 561 -3.78 -24.29 -28.47
N SER A 562 -3.96 -22.99 -28.22
CA SER A 562 -4.38 -22.01 -29.19
C SER A 562 -3.83 -20.62 -28.88
N LEU A 563 -3.69 -19.83 -29.94
CA LEU A 563 -3.42 -18.39 -29.81
C LEU A 563 -4.72 -17.64 -30.04
N ARG A 564 -5.03 -16.69 -29.16
CA ARG A 564 -6.16 -15.76 -29.27
C ARG A 564 -5.66 -14.31 -29.19
N LEU A 565 -6.45 -13.37 -29.71
CA LEU A 565 -6.15 -11.94 -29.66
C LEU A 565 -7.20 -11.21 -28.85
N PHE A 566 -6.76 -10.37 -27.92
CA PHE A 566 -7.65 -9.56 -27.09
C PHE A 566 -7.21 -8.11 -27.09
N LYS A 567 -8.17 -7.19 -27.31
CA LYS A 567 -7.95 -5.76 -27.13
C LYS A 567 -8.35 -5.34 -25.72
N LEU A 568 -7.48 -4.61 -25.02
CA LEU A 568 -7.80 -4.00 -23.73
C LEU A 568 -8.64 -2.74 -23.95
N GLU A 569 -9.88 -2.70 -23.44
CA GLU A 569 -10.82 -1.59 -23.68
C GLU A 569 -10.84 -0.59 -22.52
N ALA A 570 -10.91 -1.08 -21.29
CA ALA A 570 -11.06 -0.24 -20.09
C ALA A 570 -10.51 -0.92 -18.83
N PHE A 571 -9.95 -0.13 -17.92
CA PHE A 571 -9.57 -0.58 -16.57
C PHE A 571 -10.81 -0.84 -15.70
N LEU A 572 -10.88 -2.05 -15.15
CA LEU A 572 -11.86 -2.45 -14.13
C LEU A 572 -11.27 -2.32 -12.72
N GLU A 573 -10.06 -2.82 -12.51
CA GLU A 573 -9.36 -2.80 -11.22
C GLU A 573 -7.87 -2.49 -11.45
N ASN A 574 -7.24 -1.74 -10.55
CA ASN A 574 -5.82 -1.47 -10.61
C ASN A 574 -5.23 -1.44 -9.20
N THR A 575 -4.33 -2.38 -8.91
CA THR A 575 -3.65 -2.49 -7.62
C THR A 575 -2.14 -2.52 -7.82
N ARG A 576 -1.38 -2.66 -6.73
CA ARG A 576 0.07 -2.92 -6.81
C ARG A 576 0.41 -4.38 -7.17
N ALA A 577 -0.57 -5.28 -7.14
CA ALA A 577 -0.39 -6.70 -7.44
C ALA A 577 -0.78 -7.03 -8.88
N PHE A 578 -1.93 -6.52 -9.33
CA PHE A 578 -2.44 -6.79 -10.66
C PHE A 578 -3.25 -5.61 -11.22
N SER A 579 -3.45 -5.63 -12.53
CA SER A 579 -4.42 -4.79 -13.23
C SER A 579 -5.44 -5.69 -13.90
N ARG A 580 -6.73 -5.37 -13.78
CA ARG A 580 -7.83 -6.07 -14.45
C ARG A 580 -8.43 -5.16 -15.51
N PHE A 581 -8.52 -5.67 -16.73
CA PHE A 581 -9.06 -4.96 -17.86
C PHE A 581 -10.31 -5.63 -18.37
N LYS A 582 -11.31 -4.85 -18.75
CA LYS A 582 -12.32 -5.29 -19.71
C LYS A 582 -11.63 -5.45 -21.06
N CYS A 583 -11.87 -6.57 -21.71
CA CYS A 583 -11.26 -6.88 -22.99
C CYS A 583 -12.28 -7.41 -23.98
N LYS A 584 -11.92 -7.36 -25.26
CA LYS A 584 -12.72 -7.89 -26.36
C LYS A 584 -11.84 -8.75 -27.26
N GLN A 585 -12.32 -9.96 -27.55
CA GLN A 585 -11.65 -10.84 -28.50
C GLN A 585 -11.71 -10.26 -29.92
N ILE A 586 -10.58 -10.35 -30.63
CA ILE A 586 -10.43 -9.95 -32.01
C ILE A 586 -10.23 -11.22 -32.85
N GLU A 587 -10.82 -11.26 -34.05
CA GLU A 587 -10.57 -12.32 -35.00
C GLU A 587 -9.12 -12.31 -35.50
N LEU A 588 -8.51 -13.49 -35.54
CA LEU A 588 -7.19 -13.70 -36.14
C LEU A 588 -7.30 -13.64 -37.67
N ASN A 589 -6.78 -12.56 -38.25
CA ASN A 589 -6.61 -12.45 -39.70
C ASN A 589 -5.17 -12.78 -40.11
N GLN A 590 -4.93 -13.03 -41.40
CA GLN A 590 -3.61 -13.42 -41.92
C GLN A 590 -2.50 -12.43 -41.54
N GLN A 591 -2.78 -11.13 -41.61
CA GLN A 591 -1.83 -10.07 -41.25
C GLN A 591 -1.48 -10.10 -39.75
N ALA A 592 -2.44 -10.37 -38.88
CA ALA A 592 -2.22 -10.52 -37.45
C ALA A 592 -1.38 -11.77 -37.16
N THR A 593 -1.62 -12.88 -37.86
CA THR A 593 -0.79 -14.09 -37.74
C THR A 593 0.67 -13.82 -38.14
N GLU A 594 0.91 -13.10 -39.24
CA GLU A 594 2.27 -12.69 -39.64
C GLU A 594 2.94 -11.79 -38.60
N ASN A 595 2.18 -10.86 -38.01
CA ASN A 595 2.67 -9.98 -36.95
C ASN A 595 2.99 -10.74 -35.66
N ILE A 596 2.18 -11.74 -35.29
CA ILE A 596 2.42 -12.61 -34.13
C ILE A 596 3.75 -13.33 -34.30
N VAL A 597 3.96 -13.98 -35.45
CA VAL A 597 5.21 -14.70 -35.77
C VAL A 597 6.41 -13.76 -35.78
N LYS A 598 6.28 -12.57 -36.38
CA LYS A 598 7.35 -11.56 -36.41
C LYS A 598 7.69 -11.08 -34.99
N SER A 599 6.68 -10.89 -34.16
CA SER A 599 6.85 -10.47 -32.77
C SER A 599 7.54 -11.56 -31.94
N LEU A 600 7.15 -12.84 -32.09
CA LEU A 600 7.82 -13.98 -31.46
C LEU A 600 9.30 -14.08 -31.89
N LYS A 601 9.61 -13.94 -33.19
CA LYS A 601 11.00 -13.93 -33.69
C LYS A 601 11.83 -12.79 -33.11
N THR A 602 11.20 -11.65 -32.82
CA THR A 602 11.88 -10.49 -32.19
C THR A 602 12.20 -10.80 -30.74
N LEU A 603 11.26 -11.38 -29.99
CA LEU A 603 11.44 -11.79 -28.60
C LEU A 603 12.59 -12.80 -28.47
N LEU A 604 12.55 -13.89 -29.25
CA LEU A 604 13.63 -14.90 -29.26
C LEU A 604 14.98 -14.36 -29.77
N GLY A 605 14.96 -13.27 -30.53
CA GLY A 605 16.17 -12.59 -31.02
C GLY A 605 16.82 -11.67 -29.97
N GLN A 606 16.04 -11.12 -29.04
CA GLN A 606 16.54 -10.26 -27.96
C GLN A 606 17.24 -11.05 -26.85
N GLU A 607 16.84 -12.31 -26.61
CA GLU A 607 17.52 -13.21 -25.66
C GLU A 607 18.91 -13.69 -26.13
N ARG A 608 19.26 -13.46 -27.40
CA ARG A 608 20.53 -13.92 -28.01
C ARG A 608 21.63 -12.84 -28.08
N GLY A 609 21.38 -11.66 -27.50
CA GLY A 609 22.25 -10.48 -27.52
C GLY A 609 23.28 -10.43 -26.41
#